data_AF-A0A538GUI4-F1
#
_entry.id   AF-A0A538GUI4-F1
#
_cell.length_a   1.000
_cell.length_b   1.000
_cell.length_c   1.000
_cell.angle_alpha   90.00
_cell.angle_beta   90.00
_cell.angle_gamma   90.00
#
_symmetry.space_group_name_H-M   'P 1'
#
loop_
_entity.id
_entity.type
_entity.pdbx_description
1 polymer ?
#
loop_
_entity_poly.entity_id
_entity_poly.type
_entity_poly.pdbx_seq_one_letter_code
_entity_poly.pdbx_strand_id
1 'polypeptide(L)'
;MRRACSETLCRMARLRPLVLLALLGLLAAGPAAARPTAAIFYYPWYGSAARDGAYLHWEQNGRQPPLDLASHYYPARGPYSSGDPKVLRAQMRDIAQAGVRQVVVSWWGWGSLEDVRLPMLLRAAKARGLDVAIHLEPYGGRTIGTLADDVAHLRSLGVSDFYVYRPL
;
A
#
# COMPACT_ATOMS: atom_id res chain seq x y z
N MET A 1 76.70 -10.34 -19.70
CA MET A 1 75.33 -10.88 -19.78
C MET A 1 74.59 -10.59 -18.47
N ARG A 2 73.76 -9.54 -18.40
CA ARG A 2 72.89 -9.24 -17.25
C ARG A 2 71.45 -9.46 -17.67
N ARG A 3 70.72 -10.31 -16.95
CA ARG A 3 69.31 -10.65 -17.18
C ARG A 3 68.43 -9.48 -16.75
N ALA A 4 67.69 -8.90 -17.71
CA ALA A 4 66.52 -8.09 -17.41
C ALA A 4 65.35 -9.04 -17.13
N CYS A 5 64.93 -9.14 -15.87
CA CYS A 5 63.75 -9.88 -15.48
C CYS A 5 62.89 -9.01 -14.57
N SER A 6 61.66 -8.76 -15.00
CA SER A 6 60.48 -8.78 -14.14
C SER A 6 60.17 -7.56 -13.26
N GLU A 7 59.81 -6.43 -13.86
CA GLU A 7 58.92 -5.45 -13.18
C GLU A 7 57.44 -5.62 -13.58
N THR A 8 57.15 -6.06 -14.80
CA THR A 8 55.76 -6.18 -15.31
C THR A 8 54.95 -7.30 -14.63
N LEU A 9 55.61 -8.37 -14.20
CA LEU A 9 54.98 -9.52 -13.53
C LEU A 9 54.56 -9.22 -12.08
N CYS A 10 55.13 -8.19 -11.44
CA CYS A 10 54.85 -7.90 -10.02
C CYS A 10 53.56 -7.07 -9.82
N ARG A 11 53.10 -6.31 -10.83
CA ARG A 11 51.84 -5.53 -10.75
C ARG A 11 50.58 -6.38 -10.94
N MET A 12 50.65 -7.49 -11.69
CA MET A 12 49.48 -8.35 -11.95
C MET A 12 49.10 -9.26 -10.78
N ALA A 13 50.00 -9.48 -9.82
CA ALA A 13 49.73 -10.33 -8.66
C ALA A 13 48.87 -9.67 -7.57
N ARG A 14 48.80 -8.33 -7.52
CA ARG A 14 48.07 -7.58 -6.48
C ARG A 14 46.60 -7.28 -6.81
N LEU A 15 46.20 -7.40 -8.07
CA LEU A 15 44.80 -7.19 -8.51
C LEU A 15 43.95 -8.46 -8.44
N ARG A 16 44.57 -9.64 -8.48
CA ARG A 16 43.89 -10.94 -8.46
C ARG A 16 43.03 -11.22 -7.21
N PRO A 17 43.46 -10.91 -5.97
CA PRO A 17 42.63 -11.19 -4.79
C PRO A 17 41.40 -10.27 -4.71
N LEU A 18 41.50 -9.01 -5.16
CA LEU A 18 40.39 -8.06 -5.18
C LEU A 18 39.32 -8.41 -6.23
N VAL A 19 39.73 -8.88 -7.41
CA VAL A 19 38.79 -9.36 -8.44
C VAL A 19 38.09 -10.65 -7.99
N LEU A 20 38.79 -11.56 -7.31
CA LEU A 20 38.21 -12.78 -6.76
C LEU A 20 37.22 -12.50 -5.62
N LEU A 21 37.54 -11.56 -4.71
CA LEU A 21 36.64 -11.12 -3.64
C LEU A 21 35.39 -10.40 -4.17
N ALA A 22 35.51 -9.60 -5.23
CA ALA A 22 34.35 -8.98 -5.89
C ALA A 22 33.46 -10.02 -6.59
N LEU A 23 34.05 -11.02 -7.25
CA LEU A 23 33.32 -12.13 -7.87
C LEU A 23 32.63 -13.04 -6.85
N LEU A 24 33.26 -13.31 -5.70
CA LEU A 24 32.64 -14.05 -4.58
C LEU A 24 31.52 -13.25 -3.91
N GLY A 25 31.64 -11.92 -3.81
CA GLY A 25 30.57 -11.05 -3.32
C GLY A 25 29.33 -11.03 -4.24
N LEU A 26 29.54 -11.09 -5.56
CA LEU A 26 28.43 -11.21 -6.53
C LEU A 26 27.76 -12.59 -6.51
N LEU A 27 28.50 -13.67 -6.21
CA LEU A 27 27.96 -15.03 -6.11
C LEU A 27 27.25 -15.32 -4.78
N ALA A 28 27.56 -14.56 -3.72
CA ALA A 28 26.94 -14.72 -2.39
C ALA A 28 25.61 -13.96 -2.23
N ALA A 29 25.30 -13.03 -3.13
CA ALA A 29 23.99 -12.38 -3.18
C ALA A 29 22.98 -13.31 -3.89
N GLY A 30 22.54 -14.36 -3.20
CA GLY A 30 21.34 -15.09 -3.61
C GLY A 30 20.14 -14.14 -3.73
N PRO A 31 19.13 -14.43 -4.56
CA PRO A 31 17.93 -13.60 -4.61
C PRO A 31 17.42 -13.46 -3.18
N ALA A 32 17.35 -12.22 -2.69
CA ALA A 32 16.73 -11.97 -1.40
C ALA A 32 15.33 -12.57 -1.50
N ALA A 33 15.06 -13.63 -0.72
CA ALA A 33 13.75 -14.24 -0.68
C ALA A 33 12.76 -13.09 -0.43
N ALA A 34 11.82 -12.89 -1.36
CA ALA A 34 10.86 -11.80 -1.27
C ALA A 34 10.20 -11.92 0.10
N ARG A 35 10.40 -10.92 0.97
CA ARG A 35 9.81 -10.96 2.31
C ARG A 35 8.30 -11.12 2.17
N PRO A 36 7.67 -12.00 2.97
CA PRO A 36 6.22 -12.11 2.99
C PRO A 36 5.62 -10.72 3.16
N THR A 37 4.68 -10.39 2.28
CA THR A 37 4.05 -9.09 2.27
C THR A 37 2.83 -9.15 3.14
N ALA A 38 2.84 -8.40 4.24
CA ALA A 38 1.63 -8.14 4.99
C ALA A 38 0.80 -7.09 4.24
N ALA A 39 -0.47 -7.40 4.04
CA ALA A 39 -1.48 -6.51 3.50
C ALA A 39 -2.58 -6.26 4.55
N ILE A 40 -3.21 -5.09 4.52
CA ILE A 40 -4.27 -4.72 5.46
C ILE A 40 -5.51 -4.22 4.70
N PHE A 41 -6.70 -4.71 5.07
CA PHE A 41 -7.96 -4.15 4.56
C PHE A 41 -8.22 -2.78 5.18
N TYR A 42 -8.60 -1.82 4.34
CA TYR A 42 -8.78 -0.43 4.69
C TYR A 42 -10.11 0.10 4.13
N TYR A 43 -10.87 0.79 4.98
CA TYR A 43 -12.23 1.23 4.68
C TYR A 43 -12.32 2.77 4.69
N PRO A 44 -12.28 3.44 3.52
CA PRO A 44 -12.30 4.89 3.42
C PRO A 44 -13.71 5.49 3.50
N TRP A 45 -14.64 4.86 4.23
CA TRP A 45 -16.07 5.22 4.21
C TRP A 45 -16.56 6.10 5.37
N TYR A 46 -15.73 6.34 6.38
CA TYR A 46 -16.13 7.12 7.55
C TYR A 46 -16.24 8.62 7.27
N GLY A 47 -17.17 9.30 7.94
CA GLY A 47 -17.40 10.74 7.81
C GLY A 47 -17.69 11.39 9.16
N SER A 48 -17.35 12.67 9.31
CA SER A 48 -17.57 13.44 10.53
C SER A 48 -18.46 14.65 10.25
N ALA A 49 -19.33 15.01 11.20
CA ALA A 49 -20.25 16.15 11.02
C ALA A 49 -19.54 17.45 10.63
N ALA A 50 -18.37 17.73 11.22
CA ALA A 50 -17.62 18.96 10.95
C ALA A 50 -17.03 19.06 9.53
N ARG A 51 -16.82 17.93 8.85
CA ARG A 51 -16.17 17.90 7.53
C ARG A 51 -17.10 17.47 6.42
N ASP A 52 -17.93 16.46 6.68
CA ASP A 52 -18.78 15.81 5.70
C ASP A 52 -20.25 16.25 5.86
N GLY A 53 -20.56 17.15 6.80
CA GLY A 53 -21.91 17.66 7.08
C GLY A 53 -22.77 16.71 7.92
N ALA A 54 -22.40 15.43 7.98
CA ALA A 54 -23.01 14.41 8.81
C ALA A 54 -21.94 13.40 9.27
N TYR A 55 -22.28 12.60 10.29
CA TYR A 55 -21.55 11.36 10.51
C TYR A 55 -21.91 10.37 9.41
N LEU A 56 -20.90 9.66 8.90
CA LEU A 56 -21.07 8.56 7.95
C LEU A 56 -20.42 7.32 8.55
N HIS A 57 -21.12 6.19 8.51
CA HIS A 57 -20.76 4.90 9.11
C HIS A 57 -20.70 4.85 10.65
N TRP A 58 -20.40 5.96 11.33
CA TRP A 58 -20.36 5.99 12.79
C TRP A 58 -21.74 5.86 13.43
N GLU A 59 -22.78 6.28 12.72
CA GLU A 59 -24.20 6.31 13.10
C GLU A 59 -24.97 5.02 12.76
N GLN A 60 -24.31 4.04 12.13
CA GLN A 60 -24.95 2.79 11.72
C GLN A 60 -25.61 2.08 12.91
N ASN A 61 -26.63 1.27 12.62
CA ASN A 61 -27.40 0.54 13.64
C ASN A 61 -28.07 1.45 14.68
N GLY A 62 -28.45 2.67 14.27
CA GLY A 62 -29.21 3.62 15.10
C GLY A 62 -28.38 4.32 16.18
N ARG A 63 -27.05 4.38 16.00
CA ARG A 63 -26.11 4.94 16.98
C ARG A 63 -26.05 6.47 16.89
N GLN A 64 -25.69 7.12 17.99
CA GLN A 64 -25.65 8.59 18.09
C GLN A 64 -24.24 9.13 18.41
N PRO A 65 -23.37 9.31 17.39
CA PRO A 65 -22.05 9.89 17.56
C PRO A 65 -22.11 11.33 18.14
N PRO A 66 -21.07 11.82 18.85
CA PRO A 66 -19.72 11.25 18.87
C PRO A 66 -19.43 10.27 20.00
N LEU A 67 -20.33 10.09 20.97
CA LEU A 67 -20.09 9.23 22.14
C LEU A 67 -20.62 7.81 21.97
N ASP A 68 -21.71 7.62 21.22
CA ASP A 68 -22.29 6.32 20.88
C ASP A 68 -22.01 6.00 19.41
N LEU A 69 -21.04 5.12 19.14
CA LEU A 69 -20.60 4.76 17.79
C LEU A 69 -21.09 3.37 17.41
N ALA A 70 -21.20 3.09 16.11
CA ALA A 70 -21.39 1.76 15.53
C ALA A 70 -20.14 0.87 15.64
N SER A 71 -19.57 0.78 16.83
CA SER A 71 -18.36 0.03 17.15
C SER A 71 -18.34 -0.30 18.65
N HIS A 72 -17.81 -1.48 19.00
CA HIS A 72 -17.52 -1.81 20.40
C HIS A 72 -16.28 -1.09 20.96
N TYR A 73 -15.51 -0.42 20.10
CA TYR A 73 -14.29 0.30 20.46
C TYR A 73 -14.37 1.77 20.02
N TYR A 74 -13.72 2.65 20.78
CA TYR A 74 -13.61 4.05 20.43
C TYR A 74 -12.27 4.34 19.72
N PRO A 75 -12.25 4.90 18.50
CA PRO A 75 -11.01 5.21 17.82
C PRO A 75 -10.21 6.29 18.58
N ALA A 76 -8.90 6.11 18.74
CA ALA A 76 -8.03 7.09 19.40
C ALA A 76 -8.03 8.48 18.71
N ARG A 77 -8.47 8.57 17.45
CA ARG A 77 -8.65 9.81 16.68
C ARG A 77 -10.08 10.36 16.72
N GLY A 78 -10.95 9.80 17.55
CA GLY A 78 -12.39 10.09 17.57
C GLY A 78 -13.12 9.60 16.31
N PRO A 79 -14.41 9.94 16.16
CA PRO A 79 -15.19 9.67 14.95
C PRO A 79 -14.71 10.56 13.80
N TYR A 80 -13.62 10.13 13.18
CA TYR A 80 -12.91 10.86 12.15
C TYR A 80 -13.63 10.79 10.80
N SER A 81 -13.23 11.68 9.88
CA SER A 81 -13.56 11.57 8.46
C SER A 81 -12.42 10.90 7.70
N SER A 82 -12.73 9.88 6.90
CA SER A 82 -11.77 9.29 5.95
C SER A 82 -11.44 10.25 4.80
N GLY A 83 -12.22 11.32 4.62
CA GLY A 83 -11.91 12.41 3.70
C GLY A 83 -10.91 13.42 4.25
N ASP A 84 -10.47 13.34 5.51
CA ASP A 84 -9.49 14.26 6.10
C ASP A 84 -8.04 13.85 5.77
N PRO A 85 -7.27 14.68 5.02
CA PRO A 85 -5.88 14.39 4.70
C PRO A 85 -4.98 14.22 5.93
N LYS A 86 -5.28 14.86 7.07
CA LYS A 86 -4.52 14.69 8.31
C LYS A 86 -4.71 13.28 8.89
N VAL A 87 -5.95 12.81 8.94
CA VAL A 87 -6.30 11.45 9.38
C VAL A 87 -5.64 10.43 8.47
N LEU A 88 -5.80 10.59 7.16
CA LEU A 88 -5.25 9.69 6.16
C LEU A 88 -3.72 9.59 6.25
N ARG A 89 -2.99 10.71 6.30
CA ARG A 89 -1.52 10.71 6.46
C ARG A 89 -1.07 10.04 7.76
N ALA A 90 -1.85 10.19 8.83
CA ALA A 90 -1.53 9.60 10.12
C ALA A 90 -1.78 8.08 10.09
N GLN A 91 -2.88 7.61 9.48
CA GLN A 91 -3.15 6.19 9.31
C GLN A 91 -2.13 5.50 8.41
N MET A 92 -1.75 6.09 7.27
CA MET A 92 -0.71 5.53 6.39
C MET A 92 0.65 5.45 7.10
N ARG A 93 0.95 6.43 7.97
CA ARG A 93 2.16 6.36 8.81
C ARG A 93 2.08 5.17 9.78
N ASP A 94 0.98 5.02 10.50
CA ASP A 94 0.80 3.94 11.47
C ASP A 94 0.89 2.56 10.80
N ILE A 95 0.27 2.41 9.62
CA ILE A 95 0.34 1.18 8.79
C ILE A 95 1.78 0.86 8.40
N ALA A 96 2.53 1.84 7.90
CA ALA A 96 3.93 1.64 7.52
C ALA A 96 4.80 1.30 8.74
N GLN A 97 4.56 1.93 9.90
CA GLN A 97 5.27 1.64 11.15
C GLN A 97 4.96 0.24 11.70
N ALA A 98 3.78 -0.30 11.40
CA ALA A 98 3.42 -1.69 11.73
C ALA A 98 4.10 -2.73 10.82
N GLY A 99 4.90 -2.32 9.83
CA GLY A 99 5.58 -3.22 8.90
C GLY A 99 4.68 -3.77 7.79
N VAL A 100 3.48 -3.21 7.61
CA VAL A 100 2.59 -3.53 6.50
C VAL A 100 3.09 -2.82 5.24
N ARG A 101 3.04 -3.51 4.09
CA ARG A 101 3.52 -2.98 2.80
C ARG A 101 2.39 -2.62 1.83
N GLN A 102 1.23 -3.27 1.96
CA GLN A 102 0.10 -3.05 1.04
C GLN A 102 -1.19 -2.70 1.77
N VAL A 103 -1.91 -1.71 1.25
CA VAL A 103 -3.23 -1.29 1.73
C VAL A 103 -4.29 -1.75 0.72
N VAL A 104 -5.19 -2.63 1.14
CA VAL A 104 -6.28 -3.16 0.32
C VAL A 104 -7.54 -2.35 0.58
N VAL A 105 -7.90 -1.46 -0.35
CA VAL A 105 -8.94 -0.46 -0.16
C VAL A 105 -10.30 -0.99 -0.60
N SER A 106 -11.27 -1.00 0.31
CA SER A 106 -12.69 -1.24 -0.03
C SER A 106 -13.17 -0.20 -1.04
N TRP A 107 -13.74 -0.63 -2.15
CA TRP A 107 -14.18 0.22 -3.26
C TRP A 107 -15.52 -0.25 -3.83
N TRP A 108 -16.49 0.66 -3.85
CA TRP A 108 -17.91 0.40 -4.14
C TRP A 108 -18.39 0.94 -5.49
N GLY A 109 -17.52 0.96 -6.51
CA GLY A 109 -17.91 1.41 -7.85
C GLY A 109 -17.66 2.89 -8.10
N TRP A 110 -17.77 3.30 -9.36
CA TRP A 110 -17.59 4.69 -9.80
C TRP A 110 -18.61 5.62 -9.15
N GLY A 111 -18.13 6.79 -8.70
CA GLY A 111 -18.96 7.78 -8.03
C GLY A 111 -19.31 7.45 -6.57
N SER A 112 -18.87 6.29 -6.06
CA SER A 112 -18.94 5.99 -4.62
C SER A 112 -18.07 6.95 -3.81
N LEU A 113 -18.34 7.02 -2.51
CA LEU A 113 -17.55 7.87 -1.61
C LEU A 113 -16.07 7.43 -1.58
N GLU A 114 -15.85 6.13 -1.67
CA GLU A 114 -14.55 5.47 -1.72
C GLU A 114 -13.81 5.82 -3.01
N ASP A 115 -14.51 5.84 -4.15
CA ASP A 115 -13.97 6.28 -5.44
C ASP A 115 -13.51 7.74 -5.39
N VAL A 116 -14.37 8.64 -4.91
CA VAL A 116 -14.03 10.07 -4.76
C VAL A 116 -12.82 10.28 -3.84
N ARG A 117 -12.64 9.42 -2.83
CA ARG A 117 -11.53 9.48 -1.88
C ARG A 117 -10.27 8.75 -2.36
N LEU A 118 -10.37 7.88 -3.36
CA LEU A 118 -9.26 7.03 -3.83
C LEU A 118 -8.03 7.85 -4.27
N PRO A 119 -8.13 8.95 -5.03
CA PRO A 119 -6.95 9.72 -5.45
C PRO A 119 -6.13 10.28 -4.27
N MET A 120 -6.78 10.71 -3.18
CA MET A 120 -6.04 11.21 -2.02
C MET A 120 -5.39 10.06 -1.23
N LEU A 121 -6.05 8.90 -1.18
CA LEU A 121 -5.52 7.68 -0.57
C LEU A 121 -4.26 7.19 -1.29
N LEU A 122 -4.32 7.06 -2.62
CA LEU A 122 -3.16 6.69 -3.44
C LEU A 122 -1.95 7.60 -3.17
N ARG A 123 -2.18 8.92 -3.10
CA ARG A 123 -1.12 9.89 -2.78
C ARG A 123 -0.56 9.71 -1.36
N ALA A 124 -1.41 9.49 -0.38
CA ALA A 124 -1.00 9.32 1.02
C ALA A 124 -0.24 8.01 1.25
N ALA A 125 -0.66 6.92 0.61
CA ALA A 125 0.03 5.63 0.64
C ALA A 125 1.40 5.71 -0.03
N LYS A 126 1.47 6.28 -1.24
CA LYS A 126 2.73 6.51 -1.96
C LYS A 126 3.74 7.33 -1.15
N ALA A 127 3.29 8.36 -0.43
CA ALA A 127 4.15 9.17 0.43
C ALA A 127 4.75 8.39 1.62
N ARG A 128 4.27 7.17 1.90
CA ARG A 128 4.78 6.26 2.94
C ARG A 128 5.43 5.00 2.37
N GLY A 129 5.61 4.92 1.04
CA GLY A 129 6.15 3.73 0.38
C GLY A 129 5.23 2.52 0.48
N LEU A 130 3.92 2.75 0.65
CA LEU A 130 2.89 1.70 0.67
C LEU A 130 2.33 1.50 -0.74
N ASP A 131 2.16 0.23 -1.11
CA ASP A 131 1.40 -0.17 -2.29
C ASP A 131 -0.10 -0.14 -2.01
N VAL A 132 -0.92 0.06 -3.04
CA VAL A 132 -2.38 0.04 -2.93
C VAL A 132 -2.94 -1.08 -3.80
N ALA A 133 -3.78 -1.89 -3.18
CA ALA A 133 -4.65 -2.87 -3.83
C ALA A 133 -6.11 -2.43 -3.68
N ILE A 134 -6.99 -2.96 -4.52
CA ILE A 134 -8.44 -2.67 -4.43
C ILE A 134 -9.20 -3.93 -4.05
N HIS A 135 -10.06 -3.81 -3.03
CA HIS A 135 -11.10 -4.77 -2.71
C HIS A 135 -12.39 -4.33 -3.43
N LEU A 136 -12.68 -4.98 -4.56
CA LEU A 136 -13.88 -4.77 -5.37
C LEU A 136 -15.10 -5.31 -4.62
N GLU A 137 -15.91 -4.41 -4.10
CA GLU A 137 -17.13 -4.69 -3.33
C GLU A 137 -18.34 -4.94 -4.25
N PRO A 138 -19.45 -5.53 -3.75
CA PRO A 138 -20.64 -5.82 -4.55
C PRO A 138 -21.47 -4.57 -4.86
N TYR A 139 -20.94 -3.66 -5.67
CA TYR A 139 -21.63 -2.46 -6.11
C TYR A 139 -22.73 -2.75 -7.16
N GLY A 140 -23.68 -1.84 -7.30
CA GLY A 140 -24.82 -1.97 -8.21
C GLY A 140 -24.40 -2.10 -9.67
N GLY A 141 -24.93 -3.10 -10.38
CA GLY A 141 -24.63 -3.32 -11.80
C GLY A 141 -23.29 -4.03 -12.07
N ARG A 142 -22.60 -4.52 -11.03
CA ARG A 142 -21.34 -5.27 -11.20
C ARG A 142 -21.57 -6.58 -11.95
N THR A 143 -20.87 -6.74 -13.07
CA THR A 143 -20.80 -7.95 -13.89
C THR A 143 -19.33 -8.34 -14.12
N ILE A 144 -19.07 -9.49 -14.76
CA ILE A 144 -17.70 -9.84 -15.18
C ILE A 144 -17.14 -8.80 -16.16
N GLY A 145 -17.98 -8.29 -17.08
CA GLY A 145 -17.58 -7.28 -18.06
C GLY A 145 -17.18 -5.96 -17.39
N THR A 146 -18.06 -5.42 -16.53
CA THR A 146 -17.74 -4.17 -15.81
C THR A 146 -16.54 -4.33 -14.90
N LEU A 147 -16.36 -5.51 -14.28
CA LEU A 147 -15.19 -5.79 -13.44
C LEU A 147 -13.90 -5.77 -14.25
N ALA A 148 -13.89 -6.27 -15.48
CA ALA A 148 -12.73 -6.20 -16.36
C ALA A 148 -12.39 -4.75 -16.72
N ASP A 149 -13.40 -3.93 -17.03
CA ASP A 149 -13.25 -2.51 -17.34
C ASP A 149 -12.71 -1.73 -16.12
N ASP A 150 -13.25 -2.00 -14.92
CA ASP A 150 -12.80 -1.39 -13.68
C ASP A 150 -11.34 -1.71 -13.38
N VAL A 151 -10.96 -2.98 -13.49
CA VAL A 151 -9.56 -3.43 -13.28
C VAL A 151 -8.64 -2.74 -14.28
N ALA A 152 -9.03 -2.63 -15.54
CA ALA A 152 -8.24 -1.94 -16.57
C ALA A 152 -8.04 -0.45 -16.21
N HIS A 153 -9.11 0.23 -15.79
CA HIS A 153 -9.02 1.64 -15.39
C HIS A 153 -8.17 1.82 -14.12
N LEU A 154 -8.43 1.06 -13.07
CA LEU A 154 -7.71 1.14 -11.80
C LEU A 154 -6.22 0.82 -11.95
N ARG A 155 -5.85 -0.08 -12.88
CA ARG A 155 -4.45 -0.31 -13.26
C ARG A 155 -3.78 0.94 -13.82
N SER A 156 -4.49 1.75 -14.59
CA SER A 156 -3.96 3.02 -15.11
C SER A 156 -3.63 4.03 -13.99
N LEU A 157 -4.24 3.87 -12.81
CA LEU A 157 -3.96 4.66 -11.61
C LEU A 157 -2.80 4.10 -10.76
N GLY A 158 -2.17 3.01 -11.20
CA GLY A 158 -1.04 2.38 -10.52
C GLY A 158 -1.42 1.30 -9.51
N VAL A 159 -2.66 0.80 -9.51
CA VAL A 159 -3.08 -0.36 -8.72
C VAL A 159 -2.65 -1.65 -9.41
N SER A 160 -1.91 -2.52 -8.71
CA SER A 160 -1.45 -3.81 -9.26
C SER A 160 -2.34 -4.99 -8.87
N ASP A 161 -2.89 -4.97 -7.65
CA ASP A 161 -3.56 -6.12 -7.05
C ASP A 161 -5.04 -5.84 -6.77
N PHE A 162 -5.86 -6.87 -7.00
CA PHE A 162 -7.32 -6.79 -6.94
C PHE A 162 -7.88 -8.00 -6.19
N TYR A 163 -8.75 -7.72 -5.23
CA TYR A 163 -9.47 -8.71 -4.44
C TYR A 163 -10.95 -8.55 -4.76
N VAL A 164 -11.59 -9.60 -5.26
CA VAL A 164 -13.00 -9.53 -5.66
C VAL A 164 -13.86 -10.14 -4.57
N TYR A 165 -14.70 -9.33 -3.92
CA TYR A 165 -15.69 -9.84 -2.99
C TYR A 165 -16.70 -10.72 -3.73
N ARG A 166 -16.89 -11.95 -3.27
CA ARG A 166 -17.93 -12.88 -3.76
C ARG A 166 -18.62 -13.50 -2.54
N PRO A 167 -19.90 -13.20 -2.29
CA PRO A 167 -20.64 -13.93 -1.27
C PRO A 167 -20.75 -15.39 -1.70
N LEU A 168 -20.70 -16.29 -0.71
CA LEU A 168 -20.93 -17.73 -0.91
C LEU A 168 -22.40 -18.00 -1.27
#